data_AF-A0A933ZHF3-F1
#
_entry.id   AF-A0A933ZHF3-F1
#
_cell.length_a   1.000
_cell.length_b   1.000
_cell.length_c   1.000
_cell.angle_alpha   90.00
_cell.angle_beta   90.00
_cell.angle_gamma   90.00
#
_symmetry.space_group_name_H-M   'P 1'
#
loop_
_entity.id
_entity.type
_entity.pdbx_description
1 polymer ?
#
loop_
_entity_poly.entity_id
_entity_poly.type
_entity_poly.pdbx_seq_one_letter_code
_entity_poly.pdbx_strand_id
1 'polypeptide(L)'
;MTGPSAQVKPAAILDAICNNARVEALVLFGLAVVVILVLVLASRNVNLLFRLSIRAGEVVRLRGRVPKRLVRDIQDVVKLRPVPKAELRVVVRDKRPFVEASGDIDEHELQRLRNVVGLWETAKIRAAPYRSEGGRS
;
A
#
# COMPACT_ATOMS: atom_id res chain seq x y z
N MET A 1 64.84 37.00 -8.31
CA MET A 1 63.55 36.83 -7.63
C MET A 1 62.80 35.69 -8.30
N THR A 2 63.16 34.46 -7.97
CA THR A 2 62.54 33.24 -8.50
C THR A 2 61.58 32.70 -7.45
N GLY A 3 60.28 32.84 -7.71
CA GLY A 3 59.23 32.31 -6.84
C GLY A 3 59.21 30.78 -6.85
N PRO A 4 58.76 30.13 -5.76
CA PRO A 4 58.76 28.68 -5.66
C PRO A 4 57.70 28.10 -6.61
N SER A 5 58.16 27.34 -7.61
CA SER A 5 57.31 26.45 -8.39
C SER A 5 56.68 25.43 -7.43
N ALA A 6 55.44 25.69 -7.04
CA ALA A 6 54.61 24.75 -6.30
C ALA A 6 54.38 23.52 -7.20
N GLN A 7 55.26 22.52 -7.09
CA GLN A 7 55.03 21.21 -7.64
C GLN A 7 53.78 20.62 -6.97
N VAL A 8 52.64 20.76 -7.64
CA VAL A 8 51.42 20.06 -7.25
C VAL A 8 51.66 18.57 -7.46
N LYS A 9 51.76 17.83 -6.36
CA LYS A 9 52.06 16.40 -6.33
C LYS A 9 50.93 15.66 -7.08
N PRO A 10 51.20 14.92 -8.16
CA PRO A 10 50.16 14.32 -9.02
C PRO A 10 49.23 13.34 -8.27
N ALA A 11 49.71 12.76 -7.17
CA ALA A 11 48.91 11.91 -6.29
C ALA A 11 47.70 12.65 -5.67
N ALA A 12 47.85 13.92 -5.30
CA ALA A 12 46.78 14.69 -4.65
C ALA A 12 45.61 15.01 -5.61
N ILE A 13 45.89 15.15 -6.91
CA ILE A 13 44.86 15.38 -7.93
C ILE A 13 44.07 14.08 -8.19
N LEU A 14 44.77 12.94 -8.25
CA LEU A 14 44.14 11.63 -8.42
C LEU A 14 43.23 11.26 -7.24
N ASP A 15 43.66 11.57 -6.01
CA ASP A 15 42.87 11.32 -4.80
C ASP A 15 41.59 12.17 -4.76
N ALA A 16 41.66 13.44 -5.17
CA ALA A 16 40.51 14.34 -5.23
C ALA A 16 39.47 13.89 -6.27
N ILE A 17 39.91 13.46 -7.45
CA ILE A 17 39.02 12.95 -8.52
C ILE A 17 38.34 11.65 -8.06
N CYS A 18 39.09 10.73 -7.45
CA CYS A 18 38.53 9.50 -6.90
C CYS A 18 37.52 9.75 -5.77
N ASN A 19 37.74 10.78 -4.94
CA ASN A 19 36.81 11.11 -3.87
C ASN A 19 35.48 11.67 -4.40
N ASN A 20 35.53 12.57 -5.39
CA ASN A 20 34.33 13.10 -6.03
C ASN A 20 33.53 11.99 -6.74
N ALA A 21 34.20 11.09 -7.46
CA ALA A 21 33.54 9.96 -8.11
C ALA A 21 32.85 9.01 -7.10
N ARG A 22 33.45 8.80 -5.93
CA ARG A 22 32.81 8.03 -4.84
C ARG A 22 31.60 8.74 -4.24
N VAL A 23 31.68 10.06 -4.05
CA VAL A 23 30.56 10.86 -3.55
C VAL A 23 29.41 10.86 -4.55
N GLU A 24 29.69 11.04 -5.85
CA GLU A 24 28.68 10.94 -6.91
C GLU A 24 28.01 9.57 -6.93
N ALA A 25 28.80 8.48 -6.85
CA ALA A 25 28.27 7.12 -6.80
C ALA A 25 27.37 6.89 -5.57
N LEU A 26 27.77 7.40 -4.39
CA LEU A 26 26.96 7.30 -3.17
C LEU A 26 25.67 8.13 -3.26
N VAL A 27 25.73 9.32 -3.86
CA VAL A 27 24.55 10.17 -4.07
C VAL A 27 23.58 9.50 -5.05
N LEU A 28 24.07 8.98 -6.18
CA LEU A 28 23.24 8.27 -7.15
C LEU A 28 22.62 7.00 -6.56
N PHE A 29 23.39 6.24 -5.77
CA PHE A 29 22.89 5.06 -5.07
C PHE A 29 21.81 5.43 -4.05
N GLY A 30 22.05 6.46 -3.22
CA GLY A 30 21.08 6.96 -2.25
C GLY A 30 19.79 7.42 -2.93
N LEU A 31 19.89 8.16 -4.04
CA LEU A 31 18.74 8.59 -4.82
C LEU A 31 17.96 7.41 -5.39
N ALA A 32 18.65 6.41 -5.96
CA ALA A 32 18.01 5.20 -6.48
C ALA A 32 17.23 4.46 -5.39
N VAL A 33 17.80 4.30 -4.19
CA VAL A 33 17.11 3.69 -3.05
C VAL A 33 15.86 4.48 -2.65
N VAL A 34 15.94 5.80 -2.59
CA VAL A 34 14.78 6.66 -2.28
C VAL A 34 13.68 6.52 -3.35
N VAL A 35 14.05 6.54 -4.63
CA VAL A 35 13.10 6.36 -5.75
C VAL A 35 12.41 4.99 -5.67
N ILE A 36 13.18 3.91 -5.45
CA ILE A 36 12.63 2.56 -5.27
C ILE A 36 11.68 2.52 -4.07
N LEU A 37 12.06 3.11 -2.95
CA LEU A 37 11.23 3.16 -1.75
C LEU A 37 9.91 3.89 -2.01
N VAL A 38 9.95 5.06 -2.67
CA VAL A 38 8.76 5.82 -3.06
C VAL A 38 7.88 5.00 -3.99
N LEU A 39 8.46 4.30 -4.98
CA LEU A 39 7.72 3.46 -5.91
C LEU A 39 7.00 2.30 -5.20
N VAL A 40 7.69 1.63 -4.27
CA VAL A 40 7.14 0.53 -3.47
C VAL A 40 6.00 1.04 -2.57
N LEU A 41 6.16 2.19 -1.93
CA LEU A 41 5.13 2.79 -1.09
C LEU A 41 3.92 3.26 -1.91
N ALA A 42 4.14 3.86 -3.08
CA ALA A 42 3.07 4.30 -3.97
C ALA A 42 2.27 3.09 -4.51
N SER A 43 2.96 2.05 -4.95
CA SER A 43 2.35 0.81 -5.49
C SER A 43 1.42 0.13 -4.48
N ARG A 44 1.76 0.15 -3.18
CA ARG A 44 0.90 -0.38 -2.10
C ARG A 44 -0.46 0.31 -1.98
N ASN A 45 -0.60 1.54 -2.46
CA ASN A 45 -1.85 2.29 -2.37
C ASN A 45 -2.73 2.18 -3.62
N VAL A 46 -2.12 2.00 -4.81
CA VAL A 46 -2.85 1.84 -6.09
C VAL A 46 -3.74 0.59 -6.08
N ASN A 47 -3.35 -0.42 -5.31
CA ASN A 47 -4.09 -1.68 -5.25
C ASN A 47 -5.28 -1.65 -4.29
N LEU A 48 -5.48 -0.61 -3.48
CA LEU A 48 -6.62 -0.54 -2.57
C LEU A 48 -7.93 -0.30 -3.34
N LEU A 49 -8.88 -1.22 -3.26
CA LEU A 49 -10.23 -1.02 -3.79
C LEU A 49 -11.12 -0.28 -2.79
N PHE A 50 -11.22 -0.82 -1.58
CA PHE A 50 -11.99 -0.23 -0.49
C PHE A 50 -11.51 -0.72 0.89
N ARG A 51 -11.80 0.08 1.92
CA ARG A 51 -11.68 -0.29 3.33
C ARG A 51 -13.06 -0.24 3.96
N LEU A 52 -13.30 -1.19 4.86
CA LEU A 52 -14.49 -1.24 5.68
C LEU A 52 -14.12 -1.55 7.13
N SER A 53 -14.81 -0.88 8.05
CA SER A 53 -14.70 -1.14 9.48
C SER A 53 -15.99 -1.77 9.95
N ILE A 54 -15.85 -2.88 10.67
CA ILE A 54 -16.93 -3.64 11.27
C ILE A 54 -16.87 -3.40 12.77
N ARG A 55 -18.03 -3.13 13.37
CA ARG A 55 -18.22 -3.15 14.82
C ARG A 55 -19.53 -3.84 15.15
N ALA A 56 -19.51 -4.70 16.16
CA ALA A 56 -20.68 -5.45 16.61
C ALA A 56 -21.47 -6.14 15.46
N GLY A 57 -20.75 -6.69 14.47
CA GLY A 57 -21.39 -7.33 13.30
C GLY A 57 -21.97 -6.38 12.25
N GLU A 58 -21.77 -5.07 12.37
CA GLU A 58 -22.24 -4.07 11.40
C GLU A 58 -21.10 -3.30 10.73
N VAL A 59 -21.29 -2.94 9.46
CA VAL A 59 -20.34 -2.10 8.71
C VAL A 59 -20.57 -0.63 9.09
N VAL A 60 -19.75 -0.11 10.00
CA VAL A 60 -19.87 1.25 10.53
C VAL A 60 -19.20 2.30 9.65
N ARG A 61 -18.17 1.91 8.90
CA ARG A 61 -17.43 2.82 8.02
C ARG A 61 -17.09 2.12 6.73
N LEU A 62 -17.38 2.76 5.61
CA LEU A 62 -17.01 2.27 4.30
C LEU A 62 -16.38 3.39 3.47
N ARG A 63 -15.17 3.12 2.97
CA ARG A 63 -14.41 4.07 2.14
C ARG A 63 -13.84 3.35 0.93
N GLY A 64 -14.23 3.76 -0.27
CA GLY A 64 -13.68 3.28 -1.52
C GLY A 64 -14.74 3.01 -2.57
N ARG A 65 -14.37 2.25 -3.60
CA ARG A 65 -15.31 1.85 -4.66
C ARG A 65 -15.81 0.45 -4.37
N VAL A 66 -17.12 0.33 -4.16
CA VAL A 66 -17.74 -0.96 -3.85
C VAL A 66 -19.15 -1.01 -4.44
N PRO A 67 -19.53 -2.09 -5.14
CA PRO A 67 -20.91 -2.32 -5.52
C PRO A 67 -21.81 -2.52 -4.30
N LYS A 68 -23.04 -1.97 -4.33
CA LYS A 68 -24.02 -2.14 -3.24
C LYS A 68 -24.28 -3.61 -2.88
N ARG A 69 -24.33 -4.47 -3.90
CA ARG A 69 -24.54 -5.92 -3.73
C ARG A 69 -23.39 -6.57 -2.96
N LEU A 70 -22.13 -6.24 -3.30
CA LEU A 70 -20.97 -6.75 -2.56
C LEU A 70 -20.99 -6.31 -1.09
N VAL A 71 -21.41 -5.08 -0.79
CA VAL A 71 -21.57 -4.64 0.62
C VAL A 71 -22.59 -5.49 1.35
N ARG A 72 -23.72 -5.82 0.69
CA ARG A 72 -24.76 -6.68 1.25
C ARG A 72 -24.24 -8.09 1.49
N ASP A 73 -23.55 -8.68 0.52
CA ASP A 73 -22.97 -10.01 0.64
C ASP A 73 -21.95 -10.07 1.81
N ILE A 74 -21.15 -9.02 1.98
CA ILE A 74 -20.23 -8.89 3.13
C ILE A 74 -21.01 -8.76 4.45
N GLN A 75 -22.05 -7.92 4.48
CA GLN A 75 -22.93 -7.77 5.65
C GLN A 75 -23.58 -9.08 6.08
N ASP A 76 -24.02 -9.89 5.11
CA ASP A 76 -24.65 -11.17 5.38
C ASP A 76 -23.66 -12.15 6.03
N VAL A 77 -22.38 -12.13 5.64
CA VAL A 77 -21.33 -12.94 6.28
C VAL A 77 -21.05 -12.46 7.71
N VAL A 78 -20.83 -11.17 7.92
CA VAL A 78 -20.44 -10.63 9.25
C VAL A 78 -21.59 -10.65 10.27
N LYS A 79 -22.85 -10.77 9.80
CA LYS A 79 -24.02 -10.98 10.65
C LYS A 79 -24.14 -12.40 11.19
N LEU A 80 -23.57 -13.40 10.51
CA LEU A 80 -23.63 -14.79 10.97
C LEU A 80 -22.93 -14.97 12.33
N ARG A 81 -21.84 -14.23 12.54
CA ARG A 81 -21.11 -14.21 13.81
C ARG A 81 -20.68 -12.78 14.10
N PRO A 82 -21.33 -12.06 15.03
CA PRO A 82 -21.06 -10.66 15.29
C PRO A 82 -19.63 -10.48 15.80
N VAL A 83 -18.79 -9.92 14.95
CA VAL A 83 -17.41 -9.54 15.29
C VAL A 83 -17.43 -8.23 16.09
N PRO A 84 -16.83 -8.15 17.28
CA PRO A 84 -16.88 -6.94 18.11
C PRO A 84 -16.17 -5.76 17.43
N LYS A 85 -14.99 -6.00 16.84
CA LYS A 85 -14.25 -4.98 16.07
C LYS A 85 -13.30 -5.62 15.05
N ALA A 86 -13.48 -5.29 13.78
CA ALA A 86 -12.55 -5.67 12.72
C ALA A 86 -12.41 -4.57 11.67
N GLU A 87 -11.26 -4.53 11.00
CA GLU A 87 -11.05 -3.78 9.78
C GLU A 87 -10.78 -4.74 8.63
N LEU A 88 -11.47 -4.53 7.51
CA LEU A 88 -11.21 -5.23 6.28
C LEU A 88 -10.69 -4.26 5.23
N ARG A 89 -9.65 -4.70 4.56
CA ARG A 89 -8.98 -4.01 3.47
C ARG A 89 -9.03 -4.92 2.26
N VAL A 90 -9.69 -4.47 1.20
CA VAL A 90 -9.71 -5.20 -0.07
C VAL A 90 -8.70 -4.56 -1.01
N VAL A 91 -7.73 -5.35 -1.44
CA VAL A 91 -6.65 -4.95 -2.34
C VAL A 91 -6.67 -5.77 -3.63
N VAL A 92 -6.03 -5.28 -4.68
CA VAL A 92 -5.77 -6.05 -5.89
C VAL A 92 -4.42 -6.72 -5.76
N ARG A 93 -4.38 -8.05 -5.78
CA ARG A 93 -3.15 -8.83 -6.00
C ARG A 93 -3.35 -9.69 -7.23
N ASP A 94 -2.35 -9.73 -8.12
CA ASP A 94 -2.39 -10.59 -9.31
C ASP A 94 -3.67 -10.42 -10.16
N LYS A 95 -4.11 -9.16 -10.31
CA LYS A 95 -5.35 -8.75 -11.00
C LYS A 95 -6.66 -9.22 -10.36
N ARG A 96 -6.61 -9.88 -9.19
CA ARG A 96 -7.77 -10.37 -8.44
C ARG A 96 -7.97 -9.59 -7.14
N PRO A 97 -9.21 -9.45 -6.65
CA PRO A 97 -9.44 -8.86 -5.35
C PRO A 97 -9.01 -9.84 -4.25
N PHE A 98 -8.31 -9.33 -3.25
CA PHE A 98 -7.79 -10.06 -2.11
C PHE A 98 -8.21 -9.34 -0.83
N VAL A 99 -8.63 -10.11 0.17
CA VAL A 99 -9.12 -9.59 1.46
C VAL A 99 -8.02 -9.71 2.50
N GLU A 100 -7.61 -8.59 3.06
CA GLU A 100 -6.79 -8.49 4.26
C GLU A 100 -7.71 -8.05 5.39
N ALA A 101 -7.71 -8.78 6.50
CA ALA A 101 -8.47 -8.39 7.68
C ALA A 101 -7.55 -8.23 8.89
N SER A 102 -7.93 -7.33 9.79
CA SER A 102 -7.26 -7.12 11.07
C SER A 102 -8.29 -6.93 12.18
N GLY A 103 -7.94 -7.34 13.40
CA GLY A 103 -8.85 -7.31 14.55
C GLY A 103 -9.38 -8.70 14.90
N ASP A 104 -10.53 -8.74 15.56
CA ASP A 104 -11.10 -9.96 16.16
C ASP A 104 -11.94 -10.75 15.14
N ILE A 105 -11.29 -11.18 14.05
CA ILE A 105 -11.92 -11.97 13.00
C ILE A 105 -11.39 -13.40 13.00
N ASP A 106 -12.30 -14.35 12.97
CA ASP A 106 -11.99 -15.77 12.89
C ASP A 106 -11.51 -16.15 11.48
N GLU A 107 -10.61 -17.12 11.35
CA GLU A 107 -10.08 -17.55 10.06
C GLU A 107 -11.18 -18.15 9.15
N HIS A 108 -12.20 -18.80 9.73
CA HIS A 108 -13.34 -19.30 8.95
C HIS A 108 -14.15 -18.16 8.32
N GLU A 109 -14.39 -17.08 9.06
CA GLU A 109 -15.09 -15.90 8.55
C GLU A 109 -14.25 -15.17 7.50
N LEU A 110 -12.94 -15.05 7.75
CA LEU A 110 -12.01 -14.49 6.78
C LEU A 110 -12.00 -15.27 5.47
N GLN A 111 -12.04 -16.61 5.53
CA GLN A 111 -12.12 -17.44 4.34
C GLN A 111 -13.45 -17.28 3.60
N ARG A 112 -14.59 -17.16 4.31
CA ARG A 112 -15.89 -16.84 3.70
C ARG A 112 -15.86 -15.49 3.00
N LEU A 113 -15.28 -14.47 3.63
CA LEU A 113 -15.12 -13.14 3.06
C LEU A 113 -14.22 -13.16 1.82
N ARG A 114 -13.13 -13.92 1.84
CA ARG A 114 -12.28 -14.15 0.66
C ARG A 114 -13.07 -14.80 -0.48
N ASN A 115 -13.92 -15.79 -0.19
CA ASN A 115 -14.75 -16.44 -1.21
C ASN A 115 -15.77 -15.48 -1.82
N VAL A 116 -16.47 -14.70 -0.98
CA VAL A 116 -17.45 -13.70 -1.43
C VAL A 116 -16.78 -12.65 -2.30
N VAL A 117 -15.70 -12.04 -1.81
CA VAL A 117 -14.98 -10.98 -2.55
C VAL A 117 -14.30 -11.54 -3.80
N GLY A 118 -13.75 -12.76 -3.74
CA GLY A 118 -13.09 -13.44 -4.84
C GLY A 118 -14.03 -13.80 -6.01
N LEU A 119 -15.34 -13.85 -5.77
CA LEU A 119 -16.35 -14.04 -6.82
C LEU A 119 -16.50 -12.79 -7.72
N TRP A 120 -16.04 -11.62 -7.25
CA TRP A 120 -16.19 -10.36 -7.97
C TRP A 120 -14.98 -10.09 -8.86
N GLU A 121 -15.25 -9.68 -10.09
CA GLU A 121 -14.20 -9.18 -10.99
C GLU A 121 -13.72 -7.80 -10.53
N THR A 122 -12.39 -7.60 -10.50
CA THR A 122 -11.76 -6.32 -10.16
C THR A 122 -12.32 -5.15 -10.99
N ALA A 123 -12.62 -5.37 -12.27
CA ALA A 123 -13.19 -4.35 -13.16
C ALA A 123 -14.56 -3.87 -12.69
N LYS A 124 -15.44 -4.78 -12.24
CA LYS A 124 -16.77 -4.45 -11.72
C LYS A 124 -16.67 -3.64 -10.42
N ILE A 125 -15.71 -3.97 -9.56
CA ILE A 125 -15.48 -3.21 -8.32
C ILE A 125 -14.98 -1.79 -8.64
N ARG A 126 -14.07 -1.64 -9.61
CA ARG A 126 -13.53 -0.32 -10.02
C ARG A 126 -14.55 0.57 -10.72
N ALA A 127 -15.49 -0.03 -11.46
CA ALA A 127 -16.58 0.68 -12.11
C ALA A 127 -17.64 1.20 -11.12
N ALA A 128 -17.66 0.69 -9.88
CA ALA A 128 -18.61 1.13 -8.86
C ALA A 128 -18.38 2.60 -8.47
N PRO A 129 -19.46 3.32 -8.08
CA PRO A 129 -19.33 4.67 -7.57
C PRO A 129 -18.46 4.70 -6.31
N TYR A 130 -17.64 5.74 -6.17
CA TYR A 130 -16.90 5.97 -4.94
C TYR A 130 -17.86 6.31 -3.82
N ARG A 131 -17.77 5.58 -2.71
CA ARG A 131 -18.60 5.74 -1.53
C ARG A 131 -17.70 6.02 -0.33
N SER A 132 -18.04 7.09 0.39
CA SER A 132 -17.51 7.39 1.72
C SER A 132 -18.69 7.52 2.66
N GLU A 133 -19.18 6.38 3.15
CA GLU A 133 -20.17 6.35 4.23
C GLU A 133 -19.39 6.29 5.54
N GLY A 134 -19.26 7.47 6.18
CA GLY A 134 -18.90 7.56 7.59
C GLY A 134 -20.20 7.49 8.39
N GLY A 135 -20.45 6.36 9.05
CA GLY A 135 -21.55 6.28 10.00
C GLY A 135 -21.39 7.38 11.05
N ARG A 136 -22.41 8.23 11.14
CA ARG A 136 -22.61 9.16 12.26
C ARG A 136 -22.50 8.33 13.55
N SER A 137 -21.52 8.70 14.38
CA SER A 137 -21.55 8.37 15.80
C SER A 137 -22.66 9.17 16.46
#